data_AF-A0A8T0KAK4-F1
#
_entry.id   AF-A0A8T0KAK4-F1
#
_cell.length_a   1.000
_cell.length_b   1.000
_cell.length_c   1.000
_cell.angle_alpha   90.00
_cell.angle_beta   90.00
_cell.angle_gamma   90.00
#
_symmetry.space_group_name_H-M   'P 1'
#
loop_
_entity.id
_entity.type
_entity.pdbx_description
1 polymer ?
#
loop_
_entity_poly.entity_id
_entity_poly.type
_entity_poly.pdbx_seq_one_letter_code
_entity_poly.pdbx_strand_id
1 'polypeptide(L)'
;MKNEILSKTNRNHEAALMVIILFSFLRNKEADNIMFYVYNKCSNVNYGGLVNVRDVSQHYSCNVTRNMIFNARYFGKGRLDGGSRSEEVEHANAIFTLLKRAYAFSASDYVPWLR
;
A
#
# COMPACT_ATOMS: atom_id res chain seq x y z
N MET A 1 -7.32 -37.63 -16.80
CA MET A 1 -7.67 -36.96 -15.52
C MET A 1 -6.44 -36.55 -14.70
N LYS A 2 -5.53 -37.46 -14.28
CA LYS A 2 -4.34 -37.10 -13.48
C LYS A 2 -3.41 -36.06 -14.13
N ASN A 3 -3.12 -36.18 -15.43
CA ASN A 3 -2.25 -35.23 -16.15
C ASN A 3 -2.84 -33.81 -16.26
N GLU A 4 -4.17 -33.70 -16.33
CA GLU A 4 -4.86 -32.41 -16.37
C GLU A 4 -4.88 -31.73 -15.00
N ILE A 5 -5.03 -32.52 -13.93
CA ILE A 5 -4.91 -32.02 -12.56
C ILE A 5 -3.47 -31.53 -12.31
N LEU A 6 -2.45 -32.31 -12.72
CA LEU A 6 -1.04 -31.92 -12.59
C LEU A 6 -0.73 -30.62 -13.35
N SER A 7 -1.24 -30.48 -14.58
CA SER A 7 -1.00 -29.27 -15.38
C SER A 7 -1.70 -28.04 -14.79
N LYS A 8 -2.92 -28.18 -14.27
CA LYS A 8 -3.63 -27.12 -13.55
C LYS A 8 -2.88 -26.70 -12.28
N THR A 9 -2.42 -27.65 -11.47
CA THR A 9 -1.64 -27.36 -10.25
C THR A 9 -0.33 -26.64 -10.58
N ASN A 10 0.40 -27.06 -11.60
CA ASN A 10 1.62 -26.37 -12.02
C ASN A 10 1.34 -24.93 -12.48
N ARG A 11 0.30 -24.70 -13.29
CA ARG A 11 -0.08 -23.34 -13.70
C ARG A 11 -0.46 -22.45 -12.53
N ASN A 12 -1.14 -23.00 -11.53
CA ASN A 12 -1.51 -22.26 -10.32
C ASN A 12 -0.27 -21.90 -9.49
N HIS A 13 0.70 -22.81 -9.38
CA HIS A 13 1.97 -22.55 -8.72
C HIS A 13 2.78 -21.45 -9.42
N GLU A 14 2.92 -21.53 -10.74
CA GLU A 14 3.58 -20.50 -11.54
C GLU A 14 2.87 -19.13 -11.41
N ALA A 15 1.54 -19.11 -11.46
CA ALA A 15 0.78 -17.88 -11.24
C ALA A 15 1.00 -17.29 -9.84
N ALA A 16 1.05 -18.13 -8.80
CA ALA A 16 1.33 -17.69 -7.44
C ALA A 16 2.75 -17.10 -7.31
N LEU A 17 3.75 -17.75 -7.92
CA LEU A 17 5.12 -17.21 -7.96
C LEU A 17 5.18 -15.86 -8.68
N MET A 18 4.50 -15.72 -9.81
CA MET A 18 4.44 -14.46 -10.56
C MET A 18 3.81 -13.33 -9.72
N VAL A 19 2.75 -13.62 -8.95
CA VAL A 19 2.13 -12.64 -8.04
C VAL A 19 3.09 -12.23 -6.92
N ILE A 20 3.82 -13.18 -6.33
CA ILE A 20 4.80 -12.89 -5.26
C ILE A 20 5.96 -12.02 -5.80
N ILE A 21 6.46 -12.36 -6.98
CA ILE A 21 7.53 -11.61 -7.66
C ILE A 21 7.04 -10.19 -7.98
N LEU A 22 5.84 -10.06 -8.57
CA LEU A 22 5.23 -8.78 -8.88
C LEU A 22 5.07 -7.92 -7.62
N PHE A 23 4.55 -8.49 -6.53
CA PHE A 23 4.39 -7.78 -5.27
C PHE A 23 5.73 -7.27 -4.73
N SER A 24 6.76 -8.11 -4.76
CA SER A 24 8.10 -7.75 -4.29
C SER A 24 8.71 -6.63 -5.14
N PHE A 25 8.56 -6.70 -6.46
CA PHE A 25 9.00 -5.67 -7.38
C PHE A 25 8.30 -4.32 -7.12
N LEU A 26 6.97 -4.33 -7.02
CA LEU A 26 6.19 -3.11 -6.75
C LEU A 26 6.54 -2.48 -5.39
N ARG A 27 6.79 -3.31 -4.37
CA ARG A 27 7.22 -2.87 -3.04
C ARG A 27 8.58 -2.18 -3.05
N ASN A 28 9.55 -2.75 -3.74
CA ASN A 28 10.89 -2.17 -3.84
C ASN A 28 10.83 -0.84 -4.61
N LYS A 29 10.10 -0.81 -5.72
CA LYS A 29 9.89 0.42 -6.50
C LYS A 29 9.26 1.53 -5.66
N GLU A 30 8.26 1.22 -4.82
CA GLU A 30 7.66 2.24 -3.95
C GLU A 30 8.57 2.62 -2.77
N ALA A 31 9.44 1.70 -2.31
CA ALA A 31 10.44 2.02 -1.30
C ALA A 31 11.45 3.04 -1.83
N ASP A 32 11.91 2.89 -3.07
CA ASP A 32 12.80 3.87 -3.70
C ASP A 32 12.11 5.24 -3.85
N ASN A 33 10.83 5.26 -4.24
CA ASN A 33 10.05 6.49 -4.36
C ASN A 33 9.87 7.20 -3.01
N ILE A 34 9.58 6.46 -1.94
CA ILE A 34 9.38 7.08 -0.62
C ILE A 34 10.70 7.61 -0.06
N MET A 35 11.82 6.93 -0.32
CA MET A 35 13.15 7.41 0.05
C MET A 35 13.50 8.70 -0.69
N PHE A 36 13.22 8.77 -1.99
CA PHE A 36 13.40 9.99 -2.77
C PHE A 36 12.54 11.15 -2.23
N TYR A 37 11.27 10.88 -1.89
CA TYR A 37 10.38 11.88 -1.29
C TYR A 37 10.92 12.40 0.04
N VAL A 38 11.32 11.51 0.95
CA VAL A 38 11.88 11.87 2.26
C VAL A 38 13.16 12.68 2.08
N TYR A 39 14.05 12.26 1.19
CA TYR A 39 15.28 12.99 0.88
C TYR A 39 14.99 14.42 0.39
N ASN A 40 14.06 14.57 -0.55
CA ASN A 40 13.65 15.88 -1.08
C ASN A 40 13.02 16.77 0.00
N LYS A 41 12.23 16.17 0.91
CA LYS A 41 11.65 16.88 2.05
C LYS A 41 12.72 17.35 3.04
N CYS A 42 13.66 16.48 3.38
CA CYS A 42 14.78 16.80 4.27
C CYS A 42 15.70 17.88 3.68
N SER A 43 15.96 17.81 2.37
CA SER A 43 16.88 18.73 1.67
C SER A 43 16.26 20.11 1.40
N ASN A 44 14.94 20.25 1.52
CA ASN A 44 14.26 21.50 1.23
C ASN A 44 14.15 22.39 2.48
N VAL A 45 14.96 23.46 2.49
CA VAL A 45 15.02 24.48 3.55
C VAL A 45 13.66 25.07 3.93
N ASN A 46 12.68 25.10 3.02
CA ASN A 46 11.35 25.65 3.31
C ASN A 46 10.51 24.80 4.26
N TYR A 47 10.81 23.50 4.40
CA TYR A 47 10.06 22.57 5.25
C TYR A 47 10.77 22.26 6.58
N GLY A 48 11.91 22.91 6.85
CA GLY A 48 12.72 22.66 8.05
C GLY A 48 13.22 21.22 8.17
N GLY A 49 13.14 20.44 7.10
CA GLY A 49 13.47 19.02 7.06
C GLY A 49 12.58 18.12 7.93
N LEU A 50 11.42 18.61 8.39
CA LEU A 50 10.53 17.82 9.25
C LEU A 50 9.70 16.84 8.42
N VAL A 51 9.70 15.57 8.85
CA VAL A 51 8.98 14.48 8.19
C VAL A 51 8.07 13.78 9.19
N ASN A 52 6.76 13.78 8.89
CA ASN A 52 5.80 13.02 9.66
C ASN A 52 5.87 11.53 9.26
N VAL A 53 6.39 10.70 10.15
CA VAL A 53 6.56 9.25 9.92
C VAL A 53 5.21 8.57 9.65
N ARG A 54 4.12 9.04 10.26
CA ARG A 54 2.78 8.50 9.99
C ARG A 54 2.40 8.70 8.53
N ASP A 55 2.52 9.93 8.04
CA ASP A 55 2.11 10.27 6.68
C ASP A 55 2.95 9.51 5.65
N VAL A 56 4.27 9.41 5.88
CA VAL A 56 5.20 8.66 5.02
C VAL A 56 4.86 7.16 5.00
N SER A 57 4.56 6.59 6.16
CA SER A 57 4.22 5.17 6.29
C SER A 57 2.89 4.85 5.61
N GLN A 58 1.87 5.69 5.82
CA GLN A 58 0.57 5.56 5.18
C GLN A 58 0.67 5.75 3.67
N HIS A 59 1.47 6.72 3.22
CA HIS A 59 1.75 6.97 1.81
C HIS A 59 2.37 5.74 1.13
N TYR A 60 3.41 5.14 1.72
CA TYR A 60 4.03 3.91 1.21
C TYR A 60 3.01 2.77 1.10
N SER A 61 2.30 2.46 2.19
CA SER A 61 1.37 1.34 2.23
C SER A 61 0.21 1.53 1.23
N CYS A 62 -0.41 2.71 1.21
CA CYS A 62 -1.53 2.98 0.31
C CYS A 62 -1.09 2.95 -1.17
N ASN A 63 0.09 3.45 -1.50
CA ASN A 63 0.58 3.41 -2.88
C ASN A 63 0.93 2.00 -3.33
N VAL A 64 1.59 1.21 -2.49
CA VAL A 64 1.87 -0.21 -2.77
C VAL A 64 0.57 -0.97 -3.06
N THR A 65 -0.44 -0.83 -2.18
CA THR A 65 -1.76 -1.45 -2.36
C THR A 65 -2.46 -0.97 -3.62
N ARG A 66 -2.47 0.34 -3.88
CA ARG A 66 -3.11 0.90 -5.07
C ARG A 66 -2.44 0.44 -6.36
N ASN A 67 -1.12 0.40 -6.37
CA ASN A 67 -0.36 -0.06 -7.53
C ASN A 67 -0.58 -1.55 -7.78
N MET A 68 -0.81 -2.35 -6.74
CA MET A 68 -1.23 -3.74 -6.93
C MET A 68 -2.64 -3.88 -7.50
N ILE A 69 -3.62 -3.13 -6.96
CA ILE A 69 -5.03 -3.31 -7.32
C ILE A 69 -5.37 -2.67 -8.67
N PHE A 70 -4.87 -1.46 -8.89
CA PHE A 70 -5.24 -0.63 -10.04
C PHE A 70 -4.10 -0.48 -11.06
N ASN A 71 -2.93 -1.07 -10.80
CA ASN A 71 -1.72 -0.83 -11.60
C ASN A 71 -1.41 0.68 -11.77
N ALA A 72 -1.78 1.47 -10.76
CA ALA A 72 -1.70 2.92 -10.78
C ALA A 72 -1.13 3.43 -9.45
N ARG A 73 -0.12 4.29 -9.54
CA ARG A 73 0.46 4.96 -8.36
C ARG A 73 -0.30 6.22 -7.98
N TYR A 74 -0.74 6.97 -8.98
CA TYR A 74 -1.42 8.26 -8.82
C TYR A 74 -2.81 8.21 -9.44
N PHE A 75 -3.75 8.97 -8.90
CA PHE A 75 -5.06 9.13 -9.55
C PHE A 75 -5.00 10.13 -10.72
N GLY A 76 -4.02 11.03 -10.71
CA GLY A 76 -3.77 12.00 -11.78
C GLY A 76 -2.29 12.14 -12.13
N LYS A 77 -1.85 13.36 -12.46
CA LYS A 77 -0.42 13.64 -12.71
C LYS A 77 0.37 13.53 -11.40
N GLY A 78 1.39 12.68 -11.42
CA GLY A 78 2.32 12.51 -10.30
C GLY A 78 3.11 13.79 -9.99
N ARG A 79 3.71 13.83 -8.80
CA ARG A 79 4.56 14.95 -8.37
C ARG A 79 6.03 14.68 -8.67
N LEU A 80 6.76 15.75 -9.01
CA LEU A 80 8.21 15.71 -9.25
C LEU A 80 9.01 15.38 -7.99
N ASP A 81 8.49 15.69 -6.80
CA ASP A 81 9.12 15.39 -5.52
C ASP A 81 8.86 13.95 -5.04
N GLY A 82 8.08 13.16 -5.79
CA GLY A 82 7.70 11.80 -5.42
C GLY A 82 6.57 11.72 -4.38
N GLY A 83 6.05 12.86 -3.92
CA GLY A 83 5.03 12.95 -2.88
C GLY A 83 3.60 12.66 -3.35
N SER A 84 2.71 12.44 -2.38
CA SER A 84 1.25 12.38 -2.60
C SER A 84 0.66 13.76 -2.85
N ARG A 85 -0.42 13.82 -3.63
CA ARG A 85 -1.31 14.98 -3.78
C ARG A 85 -2.47 14.87 -2.77
N SER A 86 -3.33 15.89 -2.75
CA SER A 86 -4.53 15.92 -1.90
C SER A 86 -5.42 14.71 -2.09
N GLU A 87 -5.67 14.31 -3.34
CA GLU A 87 -6.50 13.14 -3.67
C GLU A 87 -5.96 11.85 -3.06
N GLU A 88 -4.64 11.64 -3.11
CA GLU A 88 -4.03 10.46 -2.52
C GLU A 88 -4.04 10.47 -0.99
N VAL A 89 -3.84 11.64 -0.39
CA VAL A 89 -3.93 11.83 1.07
C VAL A 89 -5.36 11.61 1.56
N GLU A 90 -6.36 12.15 0.85
CA GLU A 90 -7.78 11.96 1.17
C GLU A 90 -8.18 10.49 1.06
N HIS A 91 -7.74 9.81 0.00
CA HIS A 91 -7.98 8.38 -0.18
C HIS A 91 -7.34 7.54 0.93
N ALA A 92 -6.08 7.82 1.29
CA ALA A 92 -5.41 7.16 2.40
C ALA A 92 -6.15 7.40 3.73
N ASN A 93 -6.53 8.65 4.02
CA ASN A 93 -7.30 9.00 5.21
C ASN A 93 -8.64 8.28 5.29
N ALA A 94 -9.35 8.15 4.16
CA ALA A 94 -10.60 7.41 4.08
C ALA A 94 -10.39 5.92 4.41
N ILE A 95 -9.35 5.29 3.84
CA ILE A 95 -8.98 3.90 4.13
C ILE A 95 -8.67 3.71 5.61
N PHE A 96 -7.80 4.54 6.20
CA PHE A 96 -7.45 4.39 7.62
C PHE A 96 -8.63 4.68 8.55
N THR A 97 -9.53 5.60 8.17
CA THR A 97 -10.78 5.83 8.90
C THR A 97 -11.68 4.61 8.86
N LEU A 98 -11.81 3.98 7.69
CA LEU A 98 -12.57 2.74 7.54
C LEU A 98 -11.95 1.60 8.36
N LEU A 99 -10.63 1.40 8.28
CA LEU A 99 -9.92 0.39 9.07
C LEU A 99 -10.13 0.61 10.56
N LYS A 100 -10.01 1.86 11.04
CA LYS A 100 -10.27 2.20 12.44
C LYS A 100 -11.69 1.80 12.86
N ARG A 101 -12.70 2.00 12.01
CA ARG A 101 -14.09 1.58 12.29
C ARG A 101 -14.26 0.07 12.24
N ALA A 102 -13.65 -0.60 11.27
CA ALA A 102 -13.71 -2.05 11.12
C ALA A 102 -13.09 -2.78 12.32
N TYR A 103 -11.98 -2.26 12.85
CA TYR A 103 -11.30 -2.79 14.03
C TYR A 103 -11.76 -2.14 15.35
N ALA A 104 -12.77 -1.27 15.34
CA ALA A 104 -13.33 -0.70 16.57
C ALA A 104 -14.18 -1.72 17.34
N PHE A 105 -14.65 -2.76 16.66
CA PHE A 105 -15.43 -3.84 17.25
C PHE A 105 -14.53 -5.03 17.57
N SER A 106 -14.65 -5.52 18.80
CA SER A 106 -14.06 -6.74 19.30
C SER A 106 -15.00 -7.93 19.10
N ALA A 107 -14.48 -9.16 19.13
CA ALA A 107 -15.32 -10.35 19.11
C ALA A 107 -16.34 -10.37 20.27
N SER A 108 -15.97 -9.81 21.42
CA SER A 108 -16.86 -9.63 22.59
C SER A 108 -18.03 -8.68 22.34
N ASP A 109 -17.94 -7.74 21.39
CA ASP A 109 -19.07 -6.86 21.06
C ASP A 109 -20.20 -7.62 20.33
N TYR A 110 -19.89 -8.79 19.77
CA TYR A 110 -20.86 -9.66 19.09
C TYR A 110 -21.26 -10.89 19.91
N VAL A 111 -20.48 -11.22 20.96
CA VAL A 111 -20.63 -12.44 21.75
C VAL A 111 -20.78 -12.05 23.22
N PRO A 112 -22.03 -11.83 23.71
CA PRO A 112 -22.30 -11.24 25.02
C PRO A 112 -21.70 -12.00 26.20
N TRP A 113 -21.45 -13.30 26.07
CA TRP A 113 -20.88 -14.15 27.13
C TRP A 113 -19.35 -14.07 27.26
N LEU A 114 -18.66 -13.36 26.35
CA LEU A 114 -17.21 -13.10 26.45
C LEU A 114 -16.89 -11.80 27.22
N ARG A 115 -17.90 -11.15 27.79
CA ARG A 115 -17.79 -9.87 28.49
C ARG A 115 -17.62 -10.05 29.99
#